data_AF-A0A1G9AVW1-F1
#
_entry.id   AF-A0A1G9AVW1-F1
#
_cell.length_a   1.000
_cell.length_b   1.000
_cell.length_c   1.000
_cell.angle_alpha   90.00
_cell.angle_beta   90.00
_cell.angle_gamma   90.00
#
_symmetry.space_group_name_H-M   'P 1'
#
loop_
_entity.id
_entity.type
_entity.pdbx_description
1 polymer ?
#
loop_
_entity_poly.entity_id
_entity_poly.type
_entity_poly.pdbx_seq_one_letter_code
_entity_poly.pdbx_strand_id
1 'polypeptide(L)'
;MTITSGQNSDLESLAQEWDFCPWVAIIAPMMILTSPSPQQRQWFRFSLLLVIGAFSYLLFGEPSYPQPFSHTDKLGHLAGFATLALLLHLAFDWPKSGQFAVLALYAGLVELVQSYLPYRQADPMDWLADMAGVLMFHLFLEAVRRWQRP
;
A
#
# COMPACT_ATOMS: atom_id res chain seq x y z
N MET A 1 27.42 25.24 -42.59
CA MET A 1 27.29 23.82 -42.19
C MET A 1 25.88 23.64 -41.68
N THR A 2 24.96 23.32 -42.58
CA THR A 2 23.51 23.30 -42.31
C THR A 2 23.15 21.89 -41.86
N ILE A 3 22.95 21.69 -40.55
CA ILE A 3 22.42 20.43 -40.02
C ILE A 3 20.97 20.33 -40.49
N THR A 4 20.68 19.28 -41.25
CA THR A 4 19.40 19.09 -41.93
C THR A 4 18.29 18.78 -40.93
N SER A 5 17.10 19.35 -41.16
CA SER A 5 15.90 19.18 -40.34
C SER A 5 15.44 17.71 -40.17
N GLY A 6 15.99 16.78 -40.96
CA GLY A 6 15.65 15.35 -40.91
C GLY A 6 16.19 14.61 -39.69
N GLN A 7 17.37 14.97 -39.16
CA GLN A 7 17.89 14.27 -37.98
C GLN A 7 17.03 14.52 -36.72
N ASN A 8 16.43 15.69 -36.58
CA ASN A 8 15.58 15.98 -35.43
C ASN A 8 14.25 15.24 -35.49
N SER A 9 13.63 15.08 -36.67
CA SER A 9 12.39 14.29 -36.80
C SER A 9 12.63 12.81 -36.53
N ASP A 10 13.80 12.29 -36.90
CA ASP A 10 14.18 10.90 -36.64
C ASP A 10 14.37 10.67 -35.14
N LEU A 11 15.03 11.59 -34.43
CA LEU A 11 15.20 11.51 -32.98
C LEU A 11 13.86 11.69 -32.21
N GLU A 12 12.98 12.56 -32.68
CA GLU A 12 11.63 12.73 -32.11
C GLU A 12 10.76 11.49 -32.34
N SER A 13 10.81 10.88 -33.53
CA SER A 13 10.10 9.63 -33.80
C SER A 13 10.62 8.44 -32.99
N LEU A 14 11.95 8.35 -32.83
CA LEU A 14 12.56 7.34 -31.96
C LEU A 14 12.14 7.56 -30.51
N ALA A 15 12.15 8.80 -29.99
CA ALA A 15 11.67 9.11 -28.64
C ALA A 15 10.20 8.72 -28.44
N GLN A 16 9.36 8.93 -29.46
CA GLN A 16 7.94 8.57 -29.44
C GLN A 16 7.70 7.06 -29.52
N GLU A 17 8.65 6.26 -30.03
CA GLU A 17 8.57 4.79 -30.08
C GLU A 17 8.85 4.14 -28.71
N TRP A 18 9.65 4.79 -27.84
CA TRP A 18 9.87 4.34 -26.45
C TRP A 18 8.68 4.59 -25.53
N ASP A 19 7.81 5.54 -25.86
CA ASP A 19 6.61 5.87 -25.08
C ASP A 19 5.50 4.81 -25.22
N PHE A 20 5.57 3.93 -26.22
CA PHE A 20 4.55 2.93 -26.56
C PHE A 20 5.05 1.49 -26.50
N CYS A 21 5.78 1.12 -25.46
CA CYS A 21 6.05 -0.30 -25.20
C CYS A 21 4.93 -0.90 -24.32
N PRO A 22 3.94 -1.63 -24.89
CA PRO A 22 2.80 -2.15 -24.13
C PRO A 22 3.23 -3.14 -23.04
N TRP A 23 4.39 -3.78 -23.20
CA TRP A 23 4.96 -4.61 -22.14
C TRP A 23 5.37 -3.79 -20.91
N VAL A 24 5.78 -2.51 -21.04
CA VAL A 24 6.14 -1.64 -19.89
C VAL A 24 4.96 -1.55 -18.93
N ALA A 25 3.74 -1.39 -19.44
CA ALA A 25 2.55 -1.30 -18.59
C ALA A 25 2.27 -2.58 -17.78
N ILE A 26 2.73 -3.75 -18.27
CA ILE A 26 2.55 -5.04 -17.61
C ILE A 26 3.64 -5.27 -16.55
N ILE A 27 4.90 -4.91 -16.83
CA ILE A 27 6.02 -5.10 -15.89
C ILE A 27 6.22 -3.93 -14.91
N ALA A 28 5.78 -2.71 -15.22
CA ALA A 28 5.90 -1.54 -14.35
C ALA A 28 5.29 -1.74 -12.95
N PRO A 29 4.06 -2.26 -12.76
CA PRO A 29 3.51 -2.47 -11.43
C PRO A 29 4.32 -3.50 -10.63
N MET A 30 4.83 -4.53 -11.30
CA MET A 30 5.71 -5.53 -10.69
C MET A 30 7.06 -4.93 -10.27
N MET A 31 7.62 -4.03 -11.07
CA MET A 31 8.89 -3.35 -10.78
C MET A 31 8.75 -2.31 -9.66
N ILE A 32 7.63 -1.59 -9.60
CA ILE A 32 7.34 -0.65 -8.50
C ILE A 32 7.21 -1.40 -7.17
N LEU A 33 6.59 -2.59 -7.18
CA LEU A 33 6.41 -3.40 -5.98
C LEU A 33 7.72 -3.95 -5.42
N THR A 34 8.74 -4.19 -6.25
CA THR A 34 10.02 -4.76 -5.82
C THR A 34 11.14 -3.73 -5.66
N SER A 35 11.11 -2.65 -6.43
CA SER A 35 12.16 -1.62 -6.44
C SER A 35 11.61 -0.22 -6.76
N PRO A 36 10.92 0.45 -5.83
CA PRO A 36 10.42 1.80 -6.05
C PRO A 36 11.55 2.83 -6.03
N SER A 37 11.49 3.81 -6.94
CA SER A 37 12.47 4.90 -7.06
C SER A 37 12.41 5.85 -5.86
N PRO A 38 13.47 6.64 -5.58
CA PRO A 38 13.47 7.57 -4.45
C PRO A 38 12.31 8.57 -4.47
N GLN A 39 11.93 9.06 -5.65
CA GLN A 39 10.81 9.98 -5.81
C GLN A 39 9.47 9.27 -5.54
N GLN A 40 9.28 8.06 -6.06
CA GLN A 40 8.08 7.24 -5.78
C GLN A 40 7.94 6.96 -4.28
N ARG A 41 9.03 6.65 -3.58
CA ARG A 41 9.03 6.44 -2.13
C ARG A 41 8.53 7.67 -1.37
N GLN A 42 8.84 8.89 -1.81
CA GLN A 42 8.32 10.11 -1.19
C GLN A 42 6.80 10.21 -1.35
N TRP A 43 6.28 9.96 -2.56
CA TRP A 43 4.83 9.91 -2.79
C TRP A 43 4.14 8.87 -1.92
N PHE A 44 4.71 7.66 -1.81
CA PHE A 44 4.17 6.63 -0.93
C PHE A 44 4.21 7.00 0.54
N ARG A 45 5.19 7.78 1.02
CA ARG A 45 5.19 8.31 2.39
C ARG A 45 4.04 9.29 2.61
N PHE A 46 3.80 10.20 1.67
CA PHE A 46 2.65 11.10 1.75
C PHE A 46 1.33 10.33 1.73
N SER A 47 1.18 9.37 0.82
CA SER A 47 0.01 8.49 0.77
C SER A 47 -0.16 7.68 2.05
N LEU A 48 0.93 7.16 2.63
CA LEU A 48 0.89 6.44 3.90
C LEU A 48 0.35 7.32 5.02
N LEU A 49 0.85 8.56 5.16
CA LEU A 49 0.35 9.50 6.18
C LEU A 49 -1.14 9.82 5.97
N LEU A 50 -1.55 10.05 4.73
CA LEU A 50 -2.95 10.31 4.39
C LEU A 50 -3.83 9.12 4.74
N VAL A 51 -3.42 7.89 4.38
CA VAL A 51 -4.17 6.67 4.66
C VAL A 51 -4.20 6.37 6.16
N ILE A 52 -3.11 6.57 6.90
CA ILE A 52 -3.11 6.46 8.37
C ILE A 52 -4.15 7.41 8.98
N GLY A 53 -4.16 8.68 8.55
CA GLY A 53 -5.12 9.67 9.06
C GLY A 53 -6.57 9.32 8.71
N ALA A 54 -6.83 8.98 7.45
CA ALA A 54 -8.17 8.59 6.99
C ALA A 54 -8.66 7.32 7.70
N PHE A 55 -7.81 6.31 7.83
CA PHE A 55 -8.14 5.04 8.46
C PHE A 55 -8.36 5.20 9.97
N SER A 56 -7.53 6.00 10.65
CA SER A 56 -7.75 6.36 12.07
C SER A 56 -9.08 7.06 12.27
N TYR A 57 -9.42 8.02 11.40
CA TYR A 57 -10.70 8.72 11.45
C TYR A 57 -11.88 7.76 11.31
N LEU A 58 -11.79 6.78 10.39
CA LEU A 58 -12.83 5.77 10.21
C LEU A 58 -12.94 4.81 11.40
N LEU A 59 -11.82 4.38 11.98
CA LEU A 59 -11.79 3.46 13.12
C LEU A 59 -12.26 4.07 14.43
N PHE A 60 -12.02 5.37 14.62
CA PHE A 60 -12.45 6.10 15.81
C PHE A 60 -13.80 6.79 15.61
N GLY A 61 -14.31 6.86 14.38
CA GLY A 61 -15.60 7.46 14.07
C GLY A 61 -16.77 6.59 14.54
N GLU A 62 -17.84 7.24 15.00
CA GLU A 62 -19.09 6.54 15.31
C GLU A 62 -19.76 6.07 14.00
N PRO A 63 -20.09 4.77 13.85
CA PRO A 63 -20.79 4.29 12.67
C PRO A 63 -22.21 4.87 12.61
N SER A 64 -22.42 5.87 11.75
CA SER A 64 -23.71 6.54 11.56
C SER A 64 -24.63 5.87 10.52
N TYR A 65 -24.20 4.74 9.98
CA TYR A 65 -24.87 4.01 8.90
C TYR A 65 -25.16 2.55 9.31
N PRO A 66 -26.29 1.98 8.86
CA PRO A 66 -26.62 0.58 9.13
C PRO A 66 -25.57 -0.32 8.50
N GLN A 67 -24.90 -1.12 9.33
CA GLN A 67 -23.93 -2.12 8.89
C GLN A 67 -24.70 -3.29 8.25
N PRO A 68 -24.53 -3.56 6.95
CA PRO A 68 -25.34 -4.57 6.25
C PRO A 68 -25.02 -6.02 6.68
N PHE A 69 -23.85 -6.24 7.31
CA PHE A 69 -23.40 -7.55 7.77
C PHE A 69 -22.72 -7.45 9.14
N SER A 70 -22.78 -8.51 9.94
CA SER A 70 -22.20 -8.59 11.30
C SER A 70 -20.67 -8.53 11.36
N HIS A 71 -19.97 -8.50 10.21
CA HIS A 71 -18.51 -8.58 10.11
C HIS A 71 -17.88 -7.60 9.11
N THR A 72 -18.64 -6.62 8.62
CA THR A 72 -18.12 -5.60 7.68
C THR A 72 -16.92 -4.86 8.25
N ASP A 73 -16.96 -4.59 9.55
CA ASP A 73 -15.90 -3.93 10.30
C ASP A 73 -14.56 -4.72 10.23
N LYS A 74 -14.61 -6.05 10.41
CA LYS A 74 -13.43 -6.94 10.31
C LYS A 74 -12.82 -6.98 8.92
N LEU A 75 -13.64 -6.86 7.87
CA LEU A 75 -13.14 -6.72 6.50
C LEU A 75 -12.45 -5.37 6.29
N GLY A 76 -12.97 -4.30 6.92
CA GLY A 76 -12.33 -2.99 6.95
C GLY A 76 -10.95 -3.02 7.61
N HIS A 77 -10.85 -3.67 8.77
CA HIS A 77 -9.59 -3.94 9.48
C HIS A 77 -8.58 -4.68 8.60
N LEU A 78 -8.99 -5.82 8.04
CA LEU A 78 -8.15 -6.64 7.17
C LEU A 78 -7.67 -5.88 5.92
N ALA A 79 -8.57 -5.20 5.21
CA ALA A 79 -8.23 -4.46 3.99
C ALA A 79 -7.40 -3.20 4.28
N GLY A 80 -7.72 -2.49 5.37
CA GLY A 80 -7.00 -1.32 5.82
C GLY A 80 -5.56 -1.64 6.19
N PHE A 81 -5.33 -2.67 7.01
CA PHE A 81 -3.98 -3.08 7.40
C PHE A 81 -3.19 -3.73 6.26
N ALA A 82 -3.84 -4.44 5.33
CA ALA A 82 -3.19 -4.88 4.10
C ALA A 82 -2.69 -3.68 3.27
N THR A 83 -3.49 -2.62 3.17
CA THR A 83 -3.14 -1.38 2.45
C THR A 83 -2.01 -0.63 3.15
N LEU A 84 -2.06 -0.52 4.49
CA LEU A 84 -0.98 0.08 5.28
C LEU A 84 0.32 -0.71 5.14
N ALA A 85 0.25 -2.04 5.13
CA ALA A 85 1.42 -2.89 4.92
C ALA A 85 2.04 -2.69 3.53
N LEU A 86 1.20 -2.61 2.48
CA LEU A 86 1.64 -2.28 1.12
C LEU A 86 2.33 -0.91 1.07
N LEU A 87 1.69 0.13 1.60
CA LEU A 87 2.24 1.49 1.58
C LEU A 87 3.52 1.60 2.41
N LEU A 88 3.59 0.94 3.57
CA LEU A 88 4.79 0.91 4.39
C LEU A 88 5.95 0.23 3.64
N HIS A 89 5.68 -0.89 2.96
CA HIS A 89 6.65 -1.58 2.11
C HIS A 89 7.19 -0.70 0.98
N LEU A 90 6.30 0.05 0.33
CA LEU A 90 6.67 0.93 -0.77
C LEU A 90 7.39 2.21 -0.27
N ALA A 91 7.01 2.73 0.90
CA ALA A 91 7.55 3.94 1.48
C ALA A 91 8.96 3.77 2.10
N PHE A 92 9.25 2.58 2.64
CA PHE A 92 10.48 2.29 3.38
C PHE A 92 11.12 0.97 2.97
N ASP A 93 12.45 0.95 2.90
CA ASP A 93 13.23 -0.26 2.64
C ASP A 93 13.57 -0.98 3.96
N TRP A 94 12.53 -1.39 4.69
CA TRP A 94 12.67 -2.06 5.99
C TRP A 94 12.56 -3.57 5.87
N PRO A 95 13.23 -4.35 6.75
CA PRO A 95 13.04 -5.79 6.80
C PRO A 95 11.58 -6.13 7.14
N LYS A 96 11.08 -7.26 6.63
CA LYS A 96 9.69 -7.72 6.87
C LYS A 96 9.34 -7.74 8.35
N SER A 97 10.27 -8.18 9.21
CA SER A 97 10.09 -8.20 10.67
C SER A 97 9.85 -6.81 11.26
N GLY A 98 10.55 -5.79 10.77
CA GLY A 98 10.36 -4.40 11.21
C GLY A 98 9.00 -3.84 10.78
N GLN A 99 8.57 -4.17 9.56
CA GLN A 99 7.23 -3.79 9.06
C GLN A 99 6.13 -4.42 9.91
N PHE A 100 6.23 -5.73 10.19
CA PHE A 100 5.32 -6.44 11.07
C PHE A 100 5.28 -5.84 12.48
N ALA A 101 6.45 -5.59 13.08
CA ALA A 101 6.51 -5.05 14.45
C ALA A 101 5.84 -3.68 14.57
N VAL A 102 6.09 -2.78 13.62
CA VAL A 102 5.49 -1.44 13.64
C VAL A 102 3.98 -1.49 13.40
N LEU A 103 3.51 -2.34 12.48
CA LEU A 103 2.07 -2.48 12.23
C LEU A 103 1.35 -3.18 13.37
N ALA A 104 1.98 -4.18 14.01
CA ALA A 104 1.43 -4.85 15.18
C ALA A 104 1.31 -3.90 16.39
N LEU A 105 2.33 -3.06 16.59
CA LEU A 105 2.30 -2.01 17.60
C LEU A 105 1.19 -1.00 17.30
N TYR A 106 1.07 -0.56 16.04
CA TYR A 106 0.03 0.37 15.63
C TYR A 106 -1.38 -0.22 15.83
N ALA A 107 -1.62 -1.48 15.44
CA ALA A 107 -2.88 -2.18 15.71
C ALA A 107 -3.20 -2.25 17.22
N GLY A 108 -2.21 -2.58 18.05
CA GLY A 108 -2.39 -2.62 19.50
C GLY A 108 -2.70 -1.23 20.09
N LEU A 109 -2.11 -0.16 19.55
CA LEU A 109 -2.42 1.21 19.93
C LEU A 109 -3.84 1.62 19.51
N VAL A 110 -4.30 1.19 18.34
CA VAL A 110 -5.69 1.41 17.88
C VAL A 110 -6.67 0.77 18.84
N GLU A 111 -6.50 -0.51 19.18
CA GLU A 111 -7.35 -1.21 20.17
C GLU A 111 -7.33 -0.51 21.53
N LEU A 112 -6.15 -0.10 21.98
CA LEU A 112 -6.01 0.61 23.25
C LEU A 112 -6.79 1.92 23.21
N VAL A 113 -6.69 2.72 22.15
CA VAL A 113 -7.46 3.96 21.99
C VAL A 113 -8.95 3.67 21.93
N GLN A 114 -9.37 2.64 21.18
CA GLN A 114 -10.77 2.23 21.09
C GLN A 114 -11.34 1.80 22.44
N SER A 115 -10.54 1.23 23.34
CA SER A 115 -10.98 0.89 24.70
C SER A 115 -11.37 2.10 25.56
N TYR A 116 -10.91 3.31 25.20
CA TYR A 116 -11.27 4.56 25.86
C TYR A 116 -12.46 5.28 25.20
N LEU A 117 -12.93 4.82 24.04
CA LEU A 117 -14.07 5.43 23.35
C LEU A 117 -15.38 4.87 23.95
N PRO A 118 -16.31 5.71 24.42
CA PRO A 118 -17.51 5.23 25.12
C PRO A 118 -18.50 4.47 24.20
N TYR A 119 -18.38 4.65 22.89
CA TYR A 119 -19.22 4.04 21.86
C TYR A 119 -18.54 2.89 21.10
N ARG A 120 -17.28 2.56 21.42
CA ARG A 120 -16.53 1.45 20.81
C ARG A 120 -15.96 0.56 21.91
N GLN A 121 -15.98 -0.75 21.71
CA GLN A 121 -15.26 -1.67 22.58
C GLN A 121 -14.08 -2.23 21.81
N ALA A 122 -12.93 -2.32 22.48
CA ALA A 122 -11.79 -3.05 21.96
C ALA A 122 -12.17 -4.53 21.83
N ASP A 123 -11.88 -5.13 20.68
CA ASP A 123 -12.10 -6.55 20.40
C ASP A 123 -10.74 -7.13 19.96
N PRO A 124 -10.13 -8.04 20.72
CA PRO A 124 -8.91 -8.72 20.29
C PRO A 124 -9.01 -9.38 18.90
N MET A 125 -10.23 -9.65 18.41
CA MET A 125 -10.46 -10.13 17.05
C MET A 125 -10.21 -9.08 15.97
N ASP A 126 -10.36 -7.79 16.28
CA ASP A 126 -10.08 -6.69 15.35
C ASP A 126 -8.55 -6.55 15.19
N TRP A 127 -7.80 -6.64 16.30
CA TRP A 127 -6.34 -6.79 16.25
C TRP A 127 -5.88 -8.01 15.44
N LEU A 128 -6.55 -9.15 15.59
CA LEU A 128 -6.24 -10.35 14.80
C LEU A 128 -6.55 -10.15 13.32
N ALA A 129 -7.64 -9.46 12.98
CA ALA A 129 -7.99 -9.11 11.60
C ALA A 129 -6.95 -8.19 10.97
N ASP A 130 -6.43 -7.22 11.74
CA ASP A 130 -5.34 -6.33 11.33
C ASP A 130 -4.09 -7.14 10.97
N MET A 131 -3.70 -8.06 11.85
CA MET A 131 -2.54 -8.94 11.65
C MET A 131 -2.73 -9.92 10.49
N ALA A 132 -3.94 -10.40 10.27
CA ALA A 132 -4.28 -11.19 9.09
C ALA A 132 -4.11 -10.37 7.80
N GLY A 133 -4.50 -9.09 7.78
CA GLY A 133 -4.27 -8.17 6.66
C GLY A 133 -2.79 -7.96 6.34
N VAL A 134 -1.96 -7.71 7.37
CA VAL A 134 -0.50 -7.56 7.20
C VAL A 134 0.14 -8.84 6.67
N LEU A 135 -0.28 -9.99 7.20
CA LEU A 135 0.20 -11.29 6.75
C LEU A 135 -0.20 -11.59 5.31
N MET A 136 -1.45 -11.33 4.96
CA MET A 136 -1.97 -11.52 3.61
C MET A 136 -1.15 -10.72 2.59
N PHE A 137 -0.83 -9.45 2.88
CA PHE A 137 0.03 -8.66 2.01
C PHE A 137 1.42 -9.29 1.83
N HIS A 138 2.08 -9.72 2.92
CA HIS A 138 3.41 -10.31 2.84
C HIS A 138 3.43 -11.65 2.09
N LEU A 139 2.38 -12.46 2.23
CA LEU A 139 2.21 -13.70 1.46
C LEU A 139 2.02 -13.41 -0.02
N PHE A 140 1.19 -12.43 -0.36
CA PHE A 140 1.02 -11.97 -1.75
C PHE A 140 2.33 -11.48 -2.35
N LEU A 141 3.07 -10.63 -1.62
CA LEU A 141 4.36 -10.11 -2.04
C LEU A 141 5.38 -11.24 -2.28
N GLU A 142 5.41 -12.25 -1.42
CA GLU A 142 6.28 -13.41 -1.60
C GLU A 142 5.88 -14.25 -2.81
N ALA A 143 4.58 -14.44 -3.05
CA ALA A 143 4.08 -15.12 -4.24
C ALA A 143 4.50 -14.41 -5.53
N VAL A 144 4.40 -13.07 -5.57
CA VAL A 144 4.86 -12.24 -6.70
C VAL A 144 6.36 -12.39 -6.90
N ARG A 145 7.15 -12.30 -5.83
CA ARG A 145 8.62 -12.47 -5.91
C ARG A 145 9.02 -13.86 -6.38
N ARG A 146 8.28 -14.91 -6.01
CA ARG A 146 8.53 -16.28 -6.47
C ARG A 146 8.22 -16.45 -7.94
N TRP A 147 7.12 -15.88 -8.42
CA TRP A 147 6.76 -15.89 -9.84
C TRP A 147 7.83 -15.22 -10.71
N GLN A 148 8.50 -14.20 -10.17
CA GLN A 148 9.56 -13.46 -10.88
C GLN A 148 10.92 -14.16 -10.89
N ARG A 149 11.12 -15.23 -10.11
CA ARG A 149 12.38 -15.98 -10.13
C ARG A 149 12.31 -16.99 -11.28
N PRO A 150 13.17 -16.86 -12.31
CA PRO A 150 13.21 -17.81 -13.43
C PRO A 150 13.68 -19.20 -12.98
#